data_AF-A0A2S6BU31-F1
#
_entry.id   AF-A0A2S6BU31-F1
#
_cell.length_a   1.000
_cell.length_b   1.000
_cell.length_c   1.000
_cell.angle_alpha   90.00
_cell.angle_beta   90.00
_cell.angle_gamma   90.00
#
_symmetry.space_group_name_H-M   'P 1'
#
loop_
_entity.id
_entity.type
_entity.pdbx_description
1 polymer ?
#
loop_
_entity_poly.entity_id
_entity_poly.type
_entity_poly.pdbx_seq_one_letter_code
_entity_poly.pdbx_strand_id
1 'polypeptide(L)'
;MADFDWERERDVIRGPFPFFDGTMIFELLDVDASEATWQTETFNVIQGEMAIVTGWKEEEKILRPNNTPIDVKPMLPHTPYCYGGDEDTIVLIRAHPAAENDPLGAVFFEHLFRLLDEAHRAKKVPDVIQVMVMQHATDSALIMFPSVSWLGSLRWQIPWLFQGALANLGWLLGYTPEIKRFMHVD
;
A
#
# COMPACT_ATOMS: atom_id res chain seq x y z
N MET A 1 -1.37 23.67 -5.08
CA MET A 1 -1.81 22.32 -5.49
C MET A 1 -3.32 22.40 -5.56
N ALA A 2 -3.96 21.85 -6.60
CA ALA A 2 -5.42 21.73 -6.56
C ALA A 2 -5.77 20.74 -5.44
N ASP A 3 -6.69 21.12 -4.56
CA ASP A 3 -7.18 20.22 -3.51
C ASP A 3 -7.94 19.08 -4.19
N PHE A 4 -7.61 17.83 -3.85
CA PHE A 4 -8.35 16.67 -4.34
C PHE A 4 -9.76 16.70 -3.73
N ASP A 5 -10.78 16.63 -4.59
CA ASP A 5 -12.17 16.65 -4.15
C ASP A 5 -12.58 15.27 -3.61
N TRP A 6 -12.50 15.08 -2.29
CA TRP A 6 -12.88 13.84 -1.62
C TRP A 6 -14.38 13.56 -1.60
N GLU A 7 -15.21 14.55 -1.94
CA GLU A 7 -16.68 14.44 -1.91
C GLU A 7 -17.27 14.15 -3.30
N ARG A 8 -16.48 14.33 -4.36
CA ARG A 8 -16.87 13.98 -5.73
C ARG A 8 -17.24 12.50 -5.85
N GLU A 9 -18.40 12.25 -6.44
CA GLU A 9 -18.82 10.92 -6.89
C GLU A 9 -17.88 10.39 -7.97
N ARG A 10 -17.46 9.13 -7.80
CA ARG A 10 -16.48 8.44 -8.64
C ARG A 10 -16.99 7.06 -9.02
N ASP A 11 -16.69 6.66 -10.24
CA ASP A 11 -17.04 5.35 -10.76
C ASP A 11 -16.02 4.31 -10.31
N VAL A 12 -16.50 3.12 -9.93
CA VAL A 12 -15.63 1.96 -9.71
C VAL A 12 -15.22 1.40 -11.06
N ILE A 13 -13.94 1.53 -11.40
CA ILE A 13 -13.39 1.03 -12.67
C ILE A 13 -12.87 -0.40 -12.57
N ARG A 14 -12.57 -0.88 -11.36
CA ARG A 14 -12.11 -2.27 -11.12
C ARG A 14 -12.40 -2.74 -9.69
N GLY A 15 -12.74 -4.01 -9.54
CA GLY A 15 -13.16 -4.61 -8.26
C GLY A 15 -14.66 -4.97 -8.26
N PRO A 16 -15.27 -5.25 -7.09
CA PRO A 16 -14.63 -5.38 -5.77
C PRO A 16 -13.72 -6.60 -5.69
N PHE A 17 -12.56 -6.44 -5.04
CA PHE A 17 -11.64 -7.53 -4.73
C PHE A 17 -11.70 -7.88 -3.24
N PRO A 18 -12.32 -9.01 -2.87
CA PRO A 18 -12.30 -9.48 -1.50
C PRO A 18 -10.96 -10.15 -1.18
N PHE A 19 -10.29 -9.65 -0.15
CA PHE A 19 -9.06 -10.22 0.42
C PHE A 19 -9.30 -10.68 1.85
N PHE A 20 -8.44 -11.58 2.33
CA PHE A 20 -8.40 -12.06 3.72
C PHE A 20 -9.77 -12.55 4.18
N ASP A 21 -10.33 -13.51 3.44
CA ASP A 21 -11.66 -14.10 3.69
C ASP A 21 -12.81 -13.06 3.71
N GLY A 22 -12.67 -11.96 2.97
CA GLY A 22 -13.68 -10.90 2.86
C GLY A 22 -13.60 -9.84 3.96
N THR A 23 -12.60 -9.90 4.82
CA THR A 23 -12.36 -8.87 5.85
C THR A 23 -11.84 -7.55 5.28
N MET A 24 -11.39 -7.56 4.02
CA MET A 24 -10.99 -6.38 3.28
C MET A 24 -11.56 -6.44 1.86
N ILE A 25 -12.10 -5.32 1.39
CA ILE A 25 -12.55 -5.15 0.00
C ILE A 25 -11.76 -4.00 -0.61
N PHE A 26 -11.16 -4.23 -1.77
CA PHE A 26 -10.46 -3.21 -2.54
C PHE A 26 -11.20 -2.90 -3.83
N GLU A 27 -11.41 -1.61 -4.09
CA GLU A 27 -12.02 -1.08 -5.31
C GLU A 27 -11.13 0.02 -5.87
N LEU A 28 -10.98 0.05 -7.19
CA LEU A 28 -10.26 1.10 -7.89
C LEU A 28 -11.28 2.10 -8.45
N LEU A 29 -11.10 3.36 -8.07
CA LEU A 29 -11.96 4.46 -8.51
C LEU A 29 -11.34 5.22 -9.68
N ASP A 30 -12.18 5.83 -10.52
CA ASP A 30 -11.72 6.76 -11.55
C ASP A 30 -11.07 8.02 -10.93
N VAL A 31 -10.01 8.50 -11.57
CA VAL A 31 -9.31 9.73 -11.16
C VAL A 31 -8.99 10.52 -12.42
N ASP A 32 -9.25 11.83 -12.38
CA ASP A 32 -8.91 12.72 -13.49
C ASP A 32 -7.39 12.86 -13.58
N ALA A 33 -6.83 12.80 -14.79
CA ALA A 33 -5.39 12.98 -15.02
C ALA A 33 -4.89 14.34 -14.50
N SER A 34 -5.75 15.35 -14.46
CA SER A 34 -5.45 16.67 -13.89
C SER A 34 -5.35 16.69 -12.36
N GLU A 35 -5.84 15.64 -11.70
CA GLU A 35 -5.71 15.41 -10.26
C GLU A 35 -4.41 14.66 -9.91
N ALA A 36 -3.54 14.34 -10.87
CA ALA A 36 -2.24 13.72 -10.60
C ALA A 36 -1.27 14.71 -9.93
N THR A 37 -0.71 14.33 -8.78
CA THR A 37 0.31 15.12 -8.06
C THR A 37 1.61 14.34 -7.88
N TRP A 38 2.53 14.91 -7.12
CA TRP A 38 3.77 14.26 -6.69
C TRP A 38 3.50 12.92 -6.01
N GLN A 39 4.51 12.06 -5.96
CA GLN A 39 4.37 10.75 -5.34
C GLN A 39 3.99 10.90 -3.86
N THR A 40 2.77 10.51 -3.50
CA THR A 40 2.24 10.57 -2.13
C THR A 40 1.16 9.51 -1.96
N GLU A 41 1.08 8.94 -0.77
CA GLU A 41 -0.06 8.13 -0.34
C GLU A 41 -0.89 8.94 0.64
N THR A 42 -2.13 9.27 0.27
CA THR A 42 -3.05 10.03 1.12
C THR A 42 -4.17 9.12 1.61
N PHE A 43 -4.45 9.16 2.91
CA PHE A 43 -5.55 8.40 3.53
C PHE A 43 -6.64 9.35 4.01
N ASN A 44 -7.87 9.10 3.55
CA ASN A 44 -9.07 9.78 4.02
C ASN A 44 -10.09 8.76 4.50
N VAL A 45 -10.38 8.74 5.80
CA VAL A 45 -11.43 7.88 6.36
C VAL A 45 -12.76 8.55 6.09
N ILE A 46 -13.76 7.82 5.58
CA ILE A 46 -15.11 8.34 5.35
C ILE A 46 -16.19 7.62 6.18
N GLN A 47 -15.85 6.47 6.78
CA GLN A 47 -16.67 5.75 7.75
C GLN A 47 -15.77 4.95 8.70
N GLY A 48 -16.19 4.73 9.95
CA GLY A 48 -15.43 3.95 10.93
C GLY A 48 -14.14 4.64 11.40
N GLU A 49 -13.15 3.83 11.81
CA GLU A 49 -11.90 4.30 12.40
C GLU A 49 -10.68 3.51 11.91
N MET A 50 -9.67 4.24 11.43
CA MET A 50 -8.37 3.67 11.06
C MET A 50 -7.28 4.32 11.91
N ALA A 51 -6.28 3.56 12.34
CA ALA A 51 -5.05 4.11 12.89
C ALA A 51 -3.93 4.01 11.87
N ILE A 52 -3.03 4.98 11.90
CA ILE A 52 -1.80 4.96 11.14
C ILE A 52 -0.63 5.32 12.04
N VAL A 53 0.34 4.43 12.13
CA VAL A 53 1.64 4.73 12.72
C VAL A 53 2.49 5.34 11.63
N THR A 54 3.12 6.49 11.88
CA THR A 54 3.94 7.20 10.88
C THR A 54 5.31 7.60 11.41
N GLY A 55 6.29 7.59 10.51
CA GLY A 55 7.62 8.12 10.76
C GLY A 55 8.49 7.27 11.68
N TRP A 56 9.74 7.68 11.81
CA TRP A 56 10.76 6.96 12.57
C TRP A 56 10.57 7.01 14.08
N LYS A 57 9.68 7.89 14.57
CA LYS A 57 9.29 7.99 15.98
C LYS A 57 8.07 7.14 16.31
N GLU A 58 7.51 6.44 15.31
CA GLU A 58 6.32 5.59 15.47
C GLU A 58 5.15 6.37 16.07
N GLU A 59 4.90 7.58 15.57
CA GLU A 59 3.80 8.40 16.04
C GLU A 59 2.48 7.85 15.50
N GLU A 60 1.60 7.43 16.40
CA GLU A 60 0.28 6.92 16.08
C GLU A 60 -0.75 8.04 15.96
N LYS A 61 -1.58 7.95 14.92
CA LYS A 61 -2.70 8.84 14.69
C LYS A 61 -3.95 8.03 14.40
N ILE A 62 -5.05 8.37 15.05
CA ILE A 62 -6.37 7.79 14.79
C ILE A 62 -7.11 8.73 13.83
N LEU A 63 -7.58 8.19 12.72
CA LEU A 63 -8.30 8.88 11.66
C LEU A 63 -9.79 8.48 11.67
N ARG A 64 -10.64 9.48 11.44
CA ARG A 64 -12.11 9.44 11.44
C ARG A 64 -12.66 10.32 10.31
N PRO A 65 -13.96 10.22 9.94
CA PRO A 65 -14.57 10.97 8.83
C PRO A 65 -14.32 12.49 8.81
N ASN A 66 -14.21 13.13 9.98
CA ASN A 66 -14.04 14.57 10.09
C ASN A 66 -12.57 15.01 10.27
N ASN A 67 -11.62 14.08 10.18
CA ASN A 67 -10.20 14.43 10.25
C ASN A 67 -9.70 14.91 8.89
N THR A 68 -8.70 15.79 8.91
CA THR A 68 -7.98 16.15 7.68
C THR A 68 -7.32 14.91 7.09
N PRO A 69 -7.43 14.67 5.76
CA PRO A 69 -6.70 13.61 5.10
C PRO A 69 -5.20 13.67 5.42
N ILE A 70 -4.58 12.51 5.61
CA ILE A 70 -3.16 12.44 5.97
C ILE A 70 -2.32 12.06 4.76
N ASP A 71 -1.41 12.95 4.40
CA ASP A 71 -0.39 12.68 3.38
C ASP A 71 0.80 11.96 3.99
N VAL A 72 1.11 10.79 3.45
CA VAL A 72 2.34 10.06 3.67
C VAL A 72 3.30 10.40 2.53
N LYS A 73 4.43 10.99 2.92
CA LYS A 73 5.50 11.34 1.99
C LYS A 73 6.23 10.08 1.49
N PRO A 74 6.84 10.12 0.30
CA PRO A 74 7.69 9.04 -0.19
C PRO A 74 8.69 8.60 0.87
N MET A 75 8.89 7.29 0.98
CA MET A 75 9.85 6.67 1.91
C MET A 75 9.59 6.94 3.40
N LEU A 76 8.47 7.59 3.76
CA LEU A 76 8.08 7.73 5.16
C LEU A 76 7.48 6.39 5.62
N PRO A 77 8.10 5.71 6.60
CA PRO A 77 7.56 4.46 7.10
C PRO A 77 6.20 4.71 7.70
N HIS A 78 5.24 3.85 7.37
CA HIS A 78 3.91 3.95 7.91
C HIS A 78 3.23 2.58 7.99
N THR A 79 2.22 2.48 8.84
CA THR A 79 1.43 1.25 9.04
C THR A 79 -0.02 1.63 9.25
N PRO A 80 -0.85 1.58 8.21
CA PRO A 80 -2.29 1.70 8.37
C PRO A 80 -2.84 0.39 8.93
N TYR A 81 -3.76 0.49 9.90
CA TYR A 81 -4.47 -0.66 10.43
C TYR A 81 -5.85 -0.24 10.95
N CYS A 82 -6.81 -1.16 10.95
CA CYS A 82 -8.13 -0.91 11.52
C CYS A 82 -7.99 -0.72 13.03
N TYR A 83 -8.39 0.44 13.55
CA TYR A 83 -8.23 0.74 14.99
C TYR A 83 -9.20 -0.07 15.87
N GLY A 84 -10.26 -0.58 15.26
CA GLY A 84 -11.34 -1.29 15.93
C GLY A 84 -12.53 -0.37 16.18
N GLY A 85 -13.72 -0.89 15.95
CA GLY A 85 -14.99 -0.16 16.06
C GLY A 85 -16.16 -1.11 15.84
N ASP A 86 -17.38 -0.63 16.07
CA ASP A 86 -18.61 -1.41 15.92
C ASP A 86 -19.15 -1.44 14.48
N GLU A 87 -18.51 -0.70 13.56
CA GLU A 87 -18.90 -0.57 12.16
C GLU A 87 -17.72 -0.80 11.20
N ASP A 88 -18.04 -1.05 9.93
CA ASP A 88 -17.04 -1.17 8.87
C ASP A 88 -16.30 0.16 8.68
N THR A 89 -15.00 0.06 8.46
CA THR A 89 -14.14 1.22 8.17
C THR A 89 -13.96 1.37 6.67
N ILE A 90 -14.34 2.53 6.13
CA ILE A 90 -14.20 2.85 4.71
C ILE A 90 -13.15 3.95 4.58
N VAL A 91 -12.11 3.68 3.80
CA VAL A 91 -10.98 4.59 3.59
C VAL A 91 -10.78 4.81 2.10
N LEU A 92 -10.80 6.06 1.68
CA LEU A 92 -10.34 6.47 0.37
C LEU A 92 -8.82 6.64 0.43
N ILE A 93 -8.12 5.86 -0.40
CA ILE A 93 -6.67 5.90 -0.50
C ILE A 93 -6.30 6.45 -1.86
N ARG A 94 -5.49 7.50 -1.86
CA ARG A 94 -4.95 8.12 -3.06
C ARG A 94 -3.45 7.85 -3.10
N ALA A 95 -3.02 6.97 -3.99
CA ALA A 95 -1.61 6.69 -4.24
C ALA A 95 -1.25 7.15 -5.66
N HIS A 96 -0.45 8.21 -5.78
CA HIS A 96 0.11 8.62 -7.06
C HIS A 96 1.61 8.31 -7.06
N PRO A 97 2.19 7.74 -8.12
CA PRO A 97 3.59 7.94 -8.46
C PRO A 97 3.80 9.22 -9.27
N ALA A 98 5.02 9.74 -9.28
CA ALA A 98 5.39 10.78 -10.23
C ALA A 98 5.29 10.23 -11.66
N ALA A 99 4.53 10.90 -12.52
CA ALA A 99 4.22 10.44 -13.85
C ALA A 99 5.44 10.52 -14.79
N GLU A 100 5.99 9.37 -15.13
CA GLU A 100 6.75 9.10 -16.38
C GLU A 100 6.86 7.58 -16.62
N ASN A 101 6.90 6.79 -15.54
CA ASN A 101 6.65 5.35 -15.50
C ASN A 101 5.80 5.10 -14.25
N ASP A 102 4.72 4.33 -14.35
CA ASP A 102 3.74 4.14 -13.27
C ASP A 102 3.93 2.76 -12.58
N PRO A 103 5.00 2.54 -11.80
CA PRO A 103 5.22 1.26 -11.12
C PRO A 103 4.29 1.09 -9.91
N LEU A 104 3.72 2.17 -9.37
CA LEU A 104 2.79 2.19 -8.23
C LEU A 104 1.30 2.23 -8.63
N GLY A 105 0.98 2.00 -9.91
CA GLY A 105 -0.39 2.00 -10.38
C GLY A 105 -1.23 0.94 -9.70
N ALA A 106 -2.54 0.97 -9.90
CA ALA A 106 -3.49 0.08 -9.25
C ALA A 106 -3.14 -1.42 -9.34
N VAL A 107 -2.48 -1.81 -10.44
CA VAL A 107 -1.99 -3.18 -10.69
C VAL A 107 -0.96 -3.62 -9.64
N PHE A 108 -0.09 -2.71 -9.16
CA PHE A 108 0.87 -3.01 -8.11
C PHE A 108 0.17 -3.39 -6.80
N PHE A 109 -0.74 -2.54 -6.32
CA PHE A 109 -1.45 -2.77 -5.06
C PHE A 109 -2.29 -4.04 -5.13
N GLU A 110 -2.98 -4.28 -6.25
CA GLU A 110 -3.72 -5.51 -6.44
C GLU A 110 -2.81 -6.74 -6.37
N HIS A 111 -1.68 -6.74 -7.09
CA HIS A 111 -0.74 -7.87 -7.07
C HIS A 111 -0.15 -8.08 -5.69
N LEU A 112 0.17 -7.01 -4.97
CA LEU A 112 0.67 -7.06 -3.61
C LEU A 112 -0.36 -7.69 -2.67
N PHE A 113 -1.60 -7.19 -2.67
CA PHE A 113 -2.66 -7.73 -1.83
C PHE A 113 -2.99 -9.19 -2.18
N ARG A 114 -2.98 -9.58 -3.46
CA ARG A 114 -3.13 -10.98 -3.87
C ARG A 114 -2.00 -11.86 -3.32
N LEU A 115 -0.75 -11.40 -3.39
CA LEU A 115 0.40 -12.14 -2.82
C LEU A 115 0.24 -12.34 -1.32
N LEU A 116 -0.18 -11.30 -0.59
CA LEU A 116 -0.40 -11.35 0.85
C LEU A 116 -1.59 -12.24 1.23
N ASP A 117 -2.69 -12.18 0.49
CA ASP A 117 -3.88 -13.01 0.69
C ASP A 117 -3.58 -14.50 0.47
N GLU A 118 -2.86 -14.85 -0.60
CA GLU A 118 -2.44 -16.24 -0.83
C GLU A 118 -1.54 -16.76 0.29
N ALA A 119 -0.59 -15.95 0.75
CA ALA A 119 0.28 -16.30 1.87
C ALA A 119 -0.54 -16.50 3.16
N HIS A 120 -1.51 -15.61 3.42
CA HIS A 120 -2.44 -15.70 4.55
C HIS A 120 -3.24 -17.01 4.50
N ARG A 121 -3.92 -17.30 3.38
CA ARG A 121 -4.69 -18.55 3.20
C ARG A 121 -3.83 -19.80 3.32
N ALA A 122 -2.60 -19.74 2.82
CA ALA A 122 -1.64 -20.84 2.92
C ALA A 122 -0.98 -20.95 4.32
N LYS A 123 -1.22 -20.01 5.23
CA LYS A 123 -0.55 -19.90 6.55
C LYS A 123 0.97 -19.90 6.43
N LYS A 124 1.49 -19.17 5.43
CA LYS A 124 2.93 -19.03 5.14
C LYS A 124 3.33 -17.56 5.14
N VAL A 125 4.62 -17.33 5.30
CA VAL A 125 5.21 -16.00 5.10
C VAL A 125 5.21 -15.70 3.58
N PRO A 126 4.84 -14.47 3.14
CA PRO A 126 4.98 -14.06 1.74
C PRO A 126 6.41 -14.23 1.23
N ASP A 127 6.57 -14.44 -0.08
CA ASP A 127 7.89 -14.52 -0.70
C ASP A 127 8.60 -13.17 -0.58
N VAL A 128 9.56 -13.09 0.33
CA VAL A 128 10.34 -11.90 0.62
C VAL A 128 11.05 -11.36 -0.62
N ILE A 129 11.59 -12.22 -1.49
CA ILE A 129 12.30 -11.77 -2.68
C ILE A 129 11.34 -11.08 -3.65
N GLN A 130 10.15 -11.67 -3.87
CA GLN A 130 9.10 -11.03 -4.67
C GLN A 130 8.68 -9.68 -4.08
N VAL A 131 8.47 -9.60 -2.76
CA VAL A 131 8.10 -8.35 -2.07
C VAL A 131 9.19 -7.29 -2.25
N MET A 132 10.48 -7.66 -2.16
CA MET A 132 11.59 -6.71 -2.37
C MET A 132 11.69 -6.22 -3.81
N VAL A 133 11.50 -7.11 -4.79
CA VAL A 133 11.50 -6.73 -6.22
C VAL A 133 10.36 -5.75 -6.52
N MET A 134 9.17 -6.00 -5.95
CA MET A 134 8.01 -5.12 -6.06
C MET A 134 8.29 -3.75 -5.42
N GLN A 135 8.72 -3.74 -4.16
CA GLN A 135 9.02 -2.50 -3.43
C GLN A 135 10.10 -1.65 -4.10
N HIS A 136 11.20 -2.28 -4.52
CA HIS A 136 12.32 -1.57 -5.14
C HIS A 136 11.93 -0.91 -6.45
N ALA A 137 11.05 -1.52 -7.24
CA ALA A 137 10.54 -0.92 -8.47
C ALA A 137 9.63 0.29 -8.23
N THR A 138 9.02 0.36 -7.05
CA THR A 138 8.03 1.38 -6.68
C THR A 138 8.52 2.50 -5.77
N ASP A 139 9.76 2.41 -5.29
CA ASP A 139 10.26 3.23 -4.18
C ASP A 139 9.27 3.24 -2.98
N SER A 140 8.65 2.08 -2.72
CA SER A 140 7.73 1.87 -1.61
C SER A 140 8.41 1.12 -0.46
N ALA A 141 7.98 1.41 0.77
CA ALA A 141 8.47 0.74 1.97
C ALA A 141 7.33 -0.06 2.60
N LEU A 142 7.27 -1.39 2.42
CA LEU A 142 6.55 -2.22 3.41
C LEU A 142 7.46 -2.63 4.57
N ILE A 143 6.75 -2.81 5.66
CA ILE A 143 7.12 -3.47 6.89
C ILE A 143 7.52 -4.92 6.63
N MET A 144 8.76 -5.29 6.98
CA MET A 144 9.21 -6.69 6.93
C MET A 144 9.09 -7.40 8.28
N PHE A 145 9.25 -6.66 9.37
CA PHE A 145 9.33 -7.23 10.73
C PHE A 145 8.35 -6.54 11.70
N PRO A 146 7.04 -6.53 11.40
CA PRO A 146 6.05 -5.79 12.20
C PRO A 146 6.04 -6.23 13.66
N SER A 147 6.33 -7.51 13.92
CA SER A 147 6.32 -8.14 15.25
C SER A 147 7.61 -7.95 16.05
N VAL A 148 8.67 -7.37 15.46
CA VAL A 148 9.99 -7.26 16.10
C VAL A 148 10.15 -5.87 16.71
N SER A 149 9.30 -5.56 17.70
CA SER A 149 9.20 -4.23 18.32
C SER A 149 10.50 -3.74 18.98
N TRP A 150 11.37 -4.64 19.43
CA TRP A 150 12.66 -4.28 20.04
C TRP A 150 13.65 -3.63 19.06
N LEU A 151 13.46 -3.82 17.74
CA LEU A 151 14.23 -3.11 16.72
C LEU A 151 13.83 -1.63 16.61
N GLY A 152 12.74 -1.21 17.26
CA GLY A 152 12.18 0.13 17.12
C GLY A 152 12.04 0.48 15.64
N SER A 153 12.55 1.64 15.25
CA SER A 153 12.42 2.13 13.89
C SER A 153 13.19 1.32 12.83
N LEU A 154 14.14 0.47 13.23
CA LEU A 154 14.90 -0.39 12.32
C LEU A 154 14.05 -1.52 11.72
N ARG A 155 12.91 -1.87 12.33
CA ARG A 155 11.98 -2.85 11.76
C ARG A 155 11.32 -2.37 10.44
N TRP A 156 11.38 -1.06 10.21
CA TRP A 156 10.89 -0.38 8.99
C TRP A 156 12.02 -0.01 8.03
N GLN A 157 13.28 0.00 8.49
CA GLN A 157 14.44 0.29 7.67
C GLN A 157 15.00 -1.02 7.13
N ILE A 158 14.53 -1.42 5.96
CA ILE A 158 15.37 -2.26 5.13
C ILE A 158 16.43 -1.33 4.53
N PRO A 159 17.73 -1.46 4.85
CA PRO A 159 18.73 -0.59 4.26
C PRO A 159 18.60 -0.63 2.74
N TRP A 160 18.62 0.52 2.07
CA TRP A 160 18.38 0.57 0.62
C TRP A 160 19.33 -0.36 -0.15
N LEU A 161 20.59 -0.46 0.28
CA LEU A 161 21.54 -1.42 -0.27
C LEU A 161 21.08 -2.88 -0.15
N PHE A 162 20.38 -3.22 0.93
CA PHE A 162 19.83 -4.55 1.14
C PHE A 162 18.55 -4.78 0.31
N GLN A 163 17.64 -3.80 0.22
CA GLN A 163 16.50 -3.87 -0.71
C GLN A 163 16.98 -4.03 -2.15
N GLY A 164 17.92 -3.18 -2.57
CA GLY A 164 18.53 -3.22 -3.90
C GLY A 164 19.29 -4.52 -4.14
N ALA A 165 20.01 -5.06 -3.13
CA ALA A 165 20.69 -6.35 -3.27
C ALA A 165 19.70 -7.50 -3.45
N LEU A 166 18.61 -7.54 -2.68
CA LEU A 166 17.57 -8.57 -2.81
C LEU A 166 16.78 -8.42 -4.11
N ALA A 167 16.50 -7.20 -4.55
CA ALA A 167 15.86 -6.94 -5.84
C ALA A 167 16.75 -7.39 -7.02
N ASN A 168 18.06 -7.07 -6.98
CA ASN A 168 19.01 -7.55 -7.97
C ASN A 168 19.12 -9.08 -7.99
N LEU A 169 19.16 -9.72 -6.82
CA LEU A 169 19.12 -11.18 -6.72
C LEU A 169 17.82 -11.73 -7.33
N GLY A 170 16.68 -11.12 -7.02
CA GLY A 170 15.39 -11.49 -7.60
C GLY A 170 15.40 -11.42 -9.12
N TRP A 171 15.88 -10.32 -9.70
CA TRP A 171 16.01 -10.18 -11.15
C TRP A 171 16.93 -11.25 -11.77
N LEU A 172 18.05 -11.58 -11.13
CA LEU A 172 18.92 -12.68 -11.57
C LEU A 172 18.22 -14.05 -11.53
N LEU A 173 17.31 -14.25 -10.57
CA LEU A 173 16.48 -15.45 -10.45
C LEU A 173 15.23 -15.41 -11.35
N GLY A 174 15.05 -14.35 -12.15
CA GLY A 174 13.94 -14.20 -13.09
C GLY A 174 12.65 -13.63 -12.50
N TYR A 175 12.68 -13.10 -11.27
CA TYR A 175 11.56 -12.38 -10.69
C TYR A 175 11.32 -11.06 -11.41
N THR A 176 10.06 -10.64 -11.48
CA THR A 176 9.64 -9.36 -12.03
C THR A 176 8.78 -8.60 -11.02
N PRO A 177 8.73 -7.25 -11.05
CA PRO A 177 7.82 -6.50 -10.19
C PRO A 177 6.35 -6.88 -10.40
N GLU A 178 5.99 -7.24 -11.64
CA GLU A 178 4.69 -7.81 -11.94
C GLU A 178 4.69 -9.31 -11.73
N ILE A 179 3.70 -9.82 -10.99
CA ILE A 179 3.52 -11.25 -10.81
C ILE A 179 2.64 -11.77 -11.95
N LYS A 180 3.26 -12.38 -12.96
CA LYS A 180 2.56 -12.85 -14.18
C LYS A 180 1.33 -13.71 -13.93
N ARG A 181 1.32 -14.52 -12.86
CA ARG A 181 0.15 -15.36 -12.53
C ARG A 181 -1.08 -14.56 -12.08
N PHE A 182 -0.89 -13.32 -11.64
CA PHE A 182 -1.95 -12.38 -11.24
C PHE A 182 -2.33 -11.43 -12.36
N MET A 183 -1.52 -11.36 -13.42
CA MET A 183 -1.94 -10.72 -14.65
C MET A 183 -3.07 -11.59 -15.21
N HIS A 184 -4.29 -11.06 -15.22
CA HIS A 184 -5.34 -11.58 -16.09
C HIS A 184 -4.88 -11.32 -17.53
N VAL A 185 -4.06 -12.21 -18.04
CA VAL A 185 -3.80 -12.32 -19.47
C VAL A 185 -4.99 -13.10 -19.98
N ASP A 186 -5.94 -12.41 -20.61
CA ASP A 186 -6.78 -13.05 -21.62
C ASP A 186 -5.90 -13.63 -22.73
#